data_AF-A0A949CH50-F1
#
_entry.id   AF-A0A949CH50-F1
#
_cell.length_a   1.000
_cell.length_b   1.000
_cell.length_c   1.000
_cell.angle_alpha   90.00
_cell.angle_beta   90.00
_cell.angle_gamma   90.00
#
_symmetry.space_group_name_H-M   'P 1'
#
loop_
_entity.id
_entity.type
_entity.pdbx_description
1 polymer ?
#
loop_
_entity_poly.entity_id
_entity_poly.type
_entity_poly.pdbx_seq_one_letter_code
_entity_poly.pdbx_strand_id
1 'polypeptide(L)' 'MKRISGLWLKILEWENLRLATTKALKAKRSRFDARKYMSQLETNLEELAWGLKTGNFPVGRYTQFVVHDPKER' A
#
# COMPACT_ATOMS: atom_id res chain seq x y z
N MET A 1 20.69 -13.64 11.99
CA MET A 1 19.44 -12.86 11.87
C MET A 1 18.33 -13.66 12.52
N LYS A 2 17.68 -13.15 13.58
CA LYS A 2 16.64 -13.90 14.31
C LYS A 2 15.35 -13.90 13.48
N ARG A 3 14.78 -15.08 13.18
CA ARG A 3 13.51 -15.18 12.44
C ARG A 3 12.37 -14.73 13.37
N ILE A 4 11.56 -13.80 12.90
CA ILE A 4 10.31 -13.42 13.55
C ILE A 4 9.22 -14.31 12.96
N SER A 5 8.67 -15.21 13.76
CA SER A 5 7.53 -16.06 13.36
C SER A 5 6.23 -15.25 13.36
N GLY A 6 5.27 -15.65 12.53
CA GLY A 6 3.93 -15.05 12.51
C GLY A 6 3.84 -13.63 11.94
N LEU A 7 4.92 -13.07 11.38
CA LEU A 7 4.92 -11.72 10.81
C LEU A 7 3.86 -11.56 9.71
N TRP A 8 3.63 -12.60 8.92
CA TRP A 8 2.64 -12.57 7.83
C TRP A 8 1.22 -12.30 8.33
N LEU A 9 0.81 -12.93 9.43
CA LEU A 9 -0.50 -12.70 10.04
C LEU A 9 -0.62 -11.25 10.54
N LYS A 10 0.46 -10.72 11.14
CA LYS A 10 0.52 -9.32 11.58
C LYS A 10 0.44 -8.32 10.43
N ILE A 11 1.03 -8.66 9.28
CA ILE A 11 0.94 -7.82 8.08
C ILE A 11 -0.52 -7.75 7.57
N LEU A 12 -1.23 -8.87 7.62
CA LEU A 12 -2.62 -8.99 7.19
C LEU A 12 -3.65 -8.48 8.21
N GLU A 13 -3.22 -8.06 9.40
CA GLU A 13 -4.13 -7.46 10.38
C GLU A 13 -4.80 -6.22 9.79
N TRP A 14 -6.12 -6.13 9.98
CA TRP A 14 -6.96 -5.05 9.47
C TRP A 14 -6.40 -3.66 9.80
N GLU A 15 -6.01 -3.44 11.05
CA GLU A 15 -5.44 -2.17 11.50
C GLU A 15 -4.09 -1.87 10.85
N ASN A 16 -3.28 -2.90 10.61
CA ASN A 16 -2.01 -2.72 9.90
C ASN A 16 -2.26 -2.33 8.44
N LEU A 17 -3.23 -2.95 7.76
CA LEU A 17 -3.60 -2.57 6.39
C LEU A 17 -4.17 -1.15 6.32
N ARG A 18 -5.03 -0.74 7.27
CA ARG A 18 -5.54 0.66 7.36
C ARG A 18 -4.43 1.67 7.62
N LEU A 19 -3.48 1.33 8.50
CA LEU A 19 -2.31 2.15 8.75
C LEU A 19 -1.43 2.27 7.51
N ALA A 20 -1.21 1.17 6.79
CA ALA A 20 -0.45 1.14 5.54
C ALA A 20 -1.10 2.03 4.48
N THR A 21 -2.41 1.95 4.29
CA THR A 21 -3.17 2.83 3.39
C THR A 21 -2.99 4.31 3.76
N THR A 22 -3.13 4.64 5.04
CA THR A 22 -2.96 6.02 5.51
C THR A 22 -1.56 6.57 5.22
N LYS A 23 -0.53 5.74 5.41
CA LYS A 23 0.86 6.09 5.12
C LYS A 23 1.12 6.21 3.62
N ALA A 24 0.61 5.28 2.81
CA ALA A 24 0.78 5.27 1.35
C ALA A 24 0.14 6.49 0.68
N LEU A 25 -0.99 6.95 1.21
CA LEU A 25 -1.70 8.11 0.71
C LEU A 25 -1.20 9.44 1.29
N LYS A 26 -0.23 9.43 2.22
CA LYS A 26 0.36 10.66 2.76
C LYS A 26 0.89 11.51 1.60
N ALA A 27 0.48 12.78 1.55
CA ALA A 27 0.76 13.73 0.46
C ALA A 27 0.17 13.39 -0.93
N LYS A 28 -0.58 12.29 -1.09
CA LYS A 28 -1.20 11.86 -2.35
C LYS A 28 -2.74 11.80 -2.30
N ARG A 29 -3.35 12.20 -1.18
CA ARG A 29 -4.81 12.12 -0.93
C ARG A 29 -5.68 12.87 -1.94
N SER A 30 -5.15 13.90 -2.59
CA SER A 30 -5.88 14.70 -3.58
C SER A 30 -6.00 14.02 -4.96
N ARG A 31 -5.18 12.99 -5.24
CA ARG A 31 -5.25 12.25 -6.51
C ARG A 31 -6.58 11.54 -6.65
N PHE A 32 -7.12 11.52 -7.87
CA PHE A 32 -8.41 10.89 -8.15
C PHE A 32 -8.44 9.41 -7.72
N ASP A 33 -7.42 8.64 -8.08
CA ASP A 33 -7.33 7.22 -7.74
C ASP A 33 -7.28 6.98 -6.23
N ALA A 34 -6.58 7.85 -5.50
CA ALA A 34 -6.53 7.80 -4.04
C ALA A 34 -7.90 8.06 -3.41
N ARG A 35 -8.66 9.03 -3.93
CA ARG A 35 -10.02 9.30 -3.45
C ARG A 35 -10.97 8.16 -3.79
N LYS A 36 -10.89 7.62 -5.00
CA LYS A 36 -11.68 6.46 -5.42
C LYS A 36 -11.40 5.26 -4.52
N TYR A 37 -10.13 4.96 -4.26
CA TYR A 37 -9.73 3.88 -3.36
C TYR A 37 -10.29 4.09 -1.94
N MET A 38 -10.17 5.30 -1.40
CA MET A 38 -10.69 5.64 -0.07
C MET A 38 -12.22 5.59 0.03
N SER A 39 -12.94 5.86 -1.07
CA SER A 39 -14.41 5.79 -1.09
C SER A 39 -14.96 4.37 -0.93
N GLN A 40 -14.14 3.35 -1.20
CA GLN A 40 -14.46 1.93 -1.09
C GLN A 40 -13.44 1.22 -0.19
N LEU A 41 -12.98 1.90 0.87
CA LEU A 41 -11.83 1.47 1.67
C LEU A 41 -11.99 0.04 2.19
N GLU A 42 -13.16 -0.31 2.74
CA GLU A 42 -13.36 -1.61 3.37
C GLU A 42 -13.27 -2.74 2.35
N THR A 43 -14.03 -2.66 1.26
CA THR A 43 -14.01 -3.62 0.15
C THR A 43 -12.61 -3.76 -0.44
N ASN A 44 -11.92 -2.64 -0.68
CA ASN A 44 -10.56 -2.65 -1.22
C ASN A 44 -9.54 -3.32 -0.27
N LEU A 45 -9.74 -3.20 1.05
CA LEU A 45 -8.88 -3.86 2.04
C LEU A 45 -9.19 -5.35 2.18
N GLU A 46 -10.46 -5.75 2.07
CA GLU A 46 -10.86 -7.16 2.04
C GLU A 46 -10.28 -7.87 0.82
N GLU A 47 -10.42 -7.27 -0.37
CA GLU A 47 -9.82 -7.79 -1.61
C GLU A 47 -8.30 -7.87 -1.52
N LEU A 48 -7.65 -6.84 -0.96
CA LEU A 48 -6.20 -6.84 -0.72
C LEU A 48 -5.79 -7.96 0.23
N ALA A 49 -6.46 -8.12 1.37
CA ALA A 49 -6.16 -9.16 2.35
C ALA A 49 -6.35 -10.56 1.76
N TRP A 50 -7.43 -10.78 1.01
CA TRP A 50 -7.69 -12.03 0.32
C TRP A 50 -6.64 -12.33 -0.75
N GLY A 51 -6.30 -11.35 -1.59
CA GLY A 51 -5.28 -11.48 -2.64
C GLY A 51 -3.90 -11.78 -2.06
N LEU A 52 -3.51 -11.11 -0.97
CA LEU A 52 -2.25 -11.40 -0.28
C LEU A 52 -2.27 -12.81 0.33
N LYS A 53 -3.35 -13.20 1.00
CA LYS A 53 -3.49 -14.53 1.61
C LYS A 53 -3.40 -15.68 0.59
N THR A 54 -3.98 -15.48 -0.60
CA THR A 54 -4.00 -16.48 -1.68
C THR A 54 -2.78 -16.40 -2.60
N GLY A 55 -1.98 -15.34 -2.49
CA GLY A 55 -0.87 -15.06 -3.41
C GLY A 55 -1.30 -14.56 -4.79
N ASN A 56 -2.59 -14.27 -5.00
CA ASN A 56 -3.15 -13.83 -6.29
C ASN A 56 -3.36 -12.31 -6.36
N PHE A 57 -2.57 -11.53 -5.61
CA PHE A 57 -2.68 -10.08 -5.63
C PHE A 57 -1.99 -9.48 -6.88
N PRO A 58 -2.71 -8.72 -7.73
CA PRO A 58 -2.11 -8.12 -8.91
C PRO A 58 -1.19 -6.96 -8.52
N VAL A 59 0.09 -7.07 -8.87
CA VAL A 59 1.06 -5.98 -8.68
C VAL A 59 1.08 -5.10 -9.93
N GLY A 60 0.82 -3.81 -9.75
CA GLY A 60 0.87 -2.83 -10.84
C GLY A 60 2.29 -2.63 -11.39
N ARG A 61 2.39 -2.14 -12.63
CA ARG A 61 3.70 -1.82 -13.24
C ARG A 61 4.35 -0.65 -12.51
N TYR A 62 5.65 -0.76 -12.26
CA TYR A 62 6.43 0.36 -11.76
C TYR A 62 6.57 1.44 -12.84
N THR A 63 6.42 2.70 -12.43
CA THR A 63 6.74 3.85 -13.28
C THR A 63 8.18 4.27 -13.01
N GLN A 64 8.99 4.31 -14.06
CA GLN A 64 10.34 4.88 -13.99
C GLN A 64 10.27 6.38 -14.23
N PHE A 65 11.02 7.16 -13.46
CA PHE A 65 11.18 8.59 -13.65
C PHE A 65 12.61 8.98 -13.27
N VAL A 66 13.13 10.02 -13.91
CA VAL A 66 14.45 10.57 -13.58
C VAL A 66 14.28 11.59 -12.46
N VAL A 67 15.03 11.43 -11.37
CA VAL A 67 15.14 12.46 -10.33
C VAL A 67 16.20 13.45 -10.80
N HIS A 68 15.83 14.71 -10.96
CA HIS A 68 16.78 15.78 -11.21
C HIS A 68 17.18 16.39 -9.87
N ASP A 69 18.46 16.28 -9.53
CA ASP A 69 18.98 16.97 -8.35
C ASP A 69 18.85 18.49 -8.54
N PRO A 70 18.37 19.21 -7.52
CA PRO A 70 18.32 20.66 -7.59
C PRO A 70 19.76 21.20 -7.72
N LYS A 71 19.94 22.21 -8.57
CA LYS A 71 21.24 22.88 -8.73
C LYS A 71 21.73 23.39 -7.37
N GLU A 72 22.99 23.12 -7.05
CA GLU A 72 23.65 23.66 -5.85
C GLU A 72 23.55 25.19 -5.85
N ARG A 73 23.17 25.76 -4.69
CA ARG A 73 22.97 27.20 -4.51
C ARG A 73 24.24 27.89 -4.06
#